data_AF-A0AAU8X8A4-F1
#
_entry.id   AF-A0AAU8X8A4-F1
#
_cell.length_a   1.000
_cell.length_b   1.000
_cell.length_c   1.000
_cell.angle_alpha   90.00
_cell.angle_beta   90.00
_cell.angle_gamma   90.00
#
_symmetry.space_group_name_H-M   'P 1'
#
loop_
_entity.id
_entity.type
_entity.pdbx_description
1 polymer ?
#
loop_
_entity_poly.entity_id
_entity_poly.type
_entity_poly.pdbx_seq_one_letter_code
_entity_poly.pdbx_strand_id
1 'polypeptide(L)'
;MIENNELTGRIFNIQKYSIYDGDGIRTLVFFKGCNLSCPWCANPEGLNSQFQVMFSHDKCINCGDCVNVCPAGVHYRAEENGSMKHFVDRNKDCIGCRKCEEVCTQHALDIMGKDVTVSELMEIIMQDYDFYISSGGGVTIGGGEMSLQTDFAVALFRECKKMMINTAIETQGTTSLANYQQLAPVTDTFLFDIKQINSEQHKAMLGIGNEGIRRNLEWLVDYGAKVIVRMPLIRGYNDSWDAITGAIEYVQKLAKRGNILRIDMLPYHQLGRKKYERLDMPYPITQDPSYTPDELDRLETFFKQFDFDIRLVRH
;
A
#
# COMPACT_ATOMS: atom_id res chain seq x y z
N MET A 1 9.38 -37.39 -6.48
CA MET A 1 8.38 -36.33 -6.26
C MET A 1 9.15 -35.03 -6.38
N ILE A 2 8.98 -34.31 -7.49
CA ILE A 2 9.59 -32.99 -7.65
C ILE A 2 8.69 -32.08 -6.81
N GLU A 3 9.18 -31.60 -5.67
CA GLU A 3 8.52 -30.49 -4.97
C GLU A 3 8.45 -29.34 -5.97
N ASN A 4 7.26 -29.07 -6.50
CA ASN A 4 6.98 -27.83 -7.21
C ASN A 4 7.13 -26.73 -6.16
N ASN A 5 8.31 -26.15 -6.07
CA ASN A 5 8.57 -25.02 -5.18
C ASN A 5 7.90 -23.80 -5.81
N GLU A 6 6.59 -23.69 -5.56
CA GLU A 6 5.77 -22.62 -6.07
C GLU A 6 6.30 -21.27 -5.56
N LEU A 7 6.28 -20.24 -6.42
CA LEU A 7 6.73 -18.91 -6.03
C LEU A 7 5.92 -18.41 -4.82
N THR A 8 6.61 -17.97 -3.79
CA THR A 8 6.03 -17.38 -2.58
C THR A 8 6.19 -15.87 -2.56
N GLY A 9 5.15 -15.17 -2.16
CA GLY A 9 5.16 -13.73 -1.89
C GLY A 9 4.73 -13.45 -0.46
N ARG A 10 5.13 -12.31 0.08
CA ARG A 10 4.78 -11.86 1.43
C ARG A 10 3.78 -10.72 1.38
N ILE A 11 2.58 -10.99 1.89
CA ILE A 11 1.48 -10.03 1.98
C ILE A 11 1.16 -9.72 3.44
N PHE A 12 0.54 -8.59 3.74
CA PHE A 12 0.11 -8.27 5.11
C PHE A 12 -1.40 -8.14 5.26
N ASN A 13 -2.14 -8.00 4.17
CA ASN A 13 -3.60 -7.90 4.21
C ASN A 13 -4.22 -8.31 2.87
N ILE A 14 -5.48 -8.74 2.92
CA ILE A 14 -6.36 -8.91 1.75
C ILE A 14 -7.67 -8.21 2.09
N GLN A 15 -8.04 -7.21 1.30
CA GLN A 15 -9.29 -6.49 1.45
C GLN A 15 -10.23 -6.86 0.29
N LYS A 16 -11.41 -7.35 0.63
CA LYS A 16 -12.47 -7.64 -0.33
C LYS A 16 -13.41 -6.45 -0.45
N TYR A 17 -14.13 -6.36 -1.56
CA TYR A 17 -15.09 -5.29 -1.85
C TYR A 17 -14.50 -3.86 -1.88
N SER A 18 -13.28 -3.73 -2.38
CA SER A 18 -12.68 -2.43 -2.68
C SER A 18 -13.32 -1.77 -3.90
N ILE A 19 -13.66 -0.47 -3.80
CA ILE A 19 -14.32 0.31 -4.87
C ILE A 19 -13.52 1.55 -5.32
N TYR A 20 -12.48 1.93 -4.57
CA TYR A 20 -11.62 3.09 -4.89
C TYR A 20 -10.27 2.69 -5.50
N ASP A 21 -10.02 1.38 -5.60
CA ASP A 21 -8.72 0.80 -5.94
C ASP A 21 -8.73 0.24 -7.37
N GLY A 22 -9.44 0.91 -8.26
CA GLY A 22 -9.69 0.54 -9.65
C GLY A 22 -11.18 0.48 -9.99
N ASP A 23 -11.51 0.22 -11.25
CA ASP A 23 -12.89 0.11 -11.69
C ASP A 23 -13.55 -1.18 -11.16
N GLY A 24 -14.85 -1.11 -10.86
CA GLY A 24 -15.66 -2.23 -10.36
C GLY A 24 -15.34 -2.64 -8.91
N ILE A 25 -15.91 -3.78 -8.49
CA ILE A 25 -15.65 -4.38 -7.18
C ILE A 25 -14.35 -5.17 -7.27
N ARG A 26 -13.43 -4.91 -6.34
CA ARG A 26 -12.09 -5.51 -6.39
C ARG A 26 -11.68 -6.19 -5.10
N THR A 27 -10.82 -7.19 -5.24
CA THR A 27 -10.04 -7.75 -4.12
C THR A 27 -8.65 -7.16 -4.18
N LEU A 28 -8.28 -6.42 -3.14
CA LEU A 28 -7.00 -5.75 -3.00
C LEU A 28 -6.06 -6.58 -2.14
N VAL A 29 -4.92 -6.96 -2.69
CA VAL A 29 -3.87 -7.70 -1.98
C VAL A 29 -2.73 -6.75 -1.63
N PHE A 30 -2.40 -6.68 -0.33
CA PHE A 30 -1.42 -5.76 0.20
C PHE A 30 -0.07 -6.45 0.41
N PHE A 31 0.93 -6.07 -0.36
CA PHE A 31 2.28 -6.64 -0.33
C PHE A 31 3.16 -5.95 0.73
N LYS A 32 4.07 -6.71 1.35
CA LYS A 32 5.07 -6.16 2.27
C LYS A 32 6.28 -5.56 1.56
N GLY A 33 6.89 -4.57 2.20
CA GLY A 33 8.05 -3.82 1.72
C GLY A 33 7.64 -2.54 0.99
N CYS A 34 8.29 -1.42 1.30
CA CYS A 34 8.11 -0.15 0.59
C CYS A 34 9.43 0.63 0.56
N ASN A 35 9.74 1.28 -0.56
CA ASN A 35 10.96 2.11 -0.67
C ASN A 35 10.77 3.54 -0.14
N LEU A 36 9.53 3.98 0.11
CA LEU A 36 9.24 5.32 0.60
C LEU A 36 8.89 5.30 2.08
N SER A 37 9.24 6.38 2.77
CA SER A 37 8.87 6.61 4.18
C SER A 37 7.90 7.78 4.28
N CYS A 38 6.74 7.67 3.65
CA CYS A 38 5.76 8.75 3.60
C CYS A 38 5.29 9.13 5.03
N PRO A 39 5.36 10.41 5.44
CA PRO A 39 4.90 10.84 6.77
C PRO A 39 3.44 10.48 7.07
N TRP A 40 2.61 10.42 6.02
CA TRP A 40 1.18 10.10 6.08
C TRP A 40 0.87 8.62 5.76
N CYS A 41 1.86 7.73 5.70
CA CYS A 41 1.62 6.33 5.31
C CYS A 41 0.51 5.70 6.16
N ALA A 42 -0.54 5.18 5.51
CA ALA A 42 -1.69 4.56 6.19
C ALA A 42 -1.43 3.12 6.65
N ASN A 43 -0.35 2.50 6.16
CA ASN A 43 0.00 1.10 6.37
C ASN A 43 1.48 0.97 6.81
N PRO A 44 1.86 1.45 8.01
CA PRO A 44 3.25 1.33 8.50
C PRO A 44 3.74 -0.12 8.56
N GLU A 45 2.84 -1.08 8.74
CA GLU A 45 3.11 -2.53 8.67
C GLU A 45 3.47 -3.01 7.26
N GLY A 46 3.28 -2.19 6.23
CA GLY A 46 3.69 -2.48 4.85
C GLY A 46 5.09 -1.97 4.51
N LEU A 47 5.70 -1.14 5.36
CA LEU A 47 7.00 -0.50 5.07
C LEU A 47 8.16 -1.50 5.05
N ASN A 48 8.20 -2.38 6.06
CA ASN A 48 9.23 -3.41 6.16
C ASN A 48 8.82 -4.65 5.35
N SER A 49 9.78 -5.33 4.72
CA SER A 49 9.57 -6.62 4.05
C SER A 49 9.53 -7.80 5.03
N GLN A 50 9.97 -7.62 6.28
CA GLN A 50 9.96 -8.66 7.31
C GLN A 50 8.61 -8.75 8.05
N PHE A 51 8.44 -9.86 8.77
CA PHE A 51 7.30 -9.99 9.68
C PHE A 51 7.40 -8.97 10.82
N GLN A 52 6.25 -8.45 11.25
CA GLN A 52 6.19 -7.49 12.36
C GLN A 52 5.09 -7.89 13.33
N VAL A 53 5.37 -7.74 14.63
CA VAL A 53 4.35 -7.90 15.68
C VAL A 53 3.59 -6.59 15.82
N MET A 54 2.27 -6.58 15.63
CA MET A 54 1.41 -5.47 16.05
C MET A 54 0.82 -5.76 17.42
N PHE A 55 1.06 -4.87 18.38
CA PHE A 55 0.69 -5.03 19.78
C PHE A 55 -0.34 -4.00 20.23
N SER A 56 -1.54 -4.48 20.57
CA SER A 56 -2.60 -3.68 21.18
C SER A 56 -2.44 -3.64 22.70
N HIS A 57 -1.78 -2.60 23.18
CA HIS A 57 -1.49 -2.37 24.60
C HIS A 57 -2.76 -2.38 25.46
N ASP A 58 -3.86 -1.84 24.96
CA ASP A 58 -5.17 -1.74 25.61
C ASP A 58 -5.85 -3.09 25.83
N LYS A 59 -5.52 -4.10 25.01
CA LYS A 59 -6.08 -5.45 25.10
C LYS A 59 -5.23 -6.39 25.96
N CYS A 60 -3.95 -6.08 26.18
CA CYS A 60 -3.05 -7.01 26.84
C CYS A 60 -3.25 -7.04 28.36
N ILE A 61 -3.54 -8.24 28.89
CA ILE A 61 -3.65 -8.48 30.34
C ILE A 61 -2.32 -8.81 31.02
N ASN A 62 -1.19 -8.70 30.31
CA ASN A 62 0.17 -8.92 30.84
C ASN A 62 0.44 -10.33 31.40
N CYS A 63 -0.25 -11.37 30.90
CA CYS A 63 -0.09 -12.75 31.39
C CYS A 63 1.31 -13.34 31.11
N GLY A 64 1.89 -13.02 29.95
CA GLY A 64 3.23 -13.49 29.56
C GLY A 64 3.28 -14.79 28.75
N ASP A 65 2.14 -15.38 28.39
CA ASP A 65 2.12 -16.66 27.66
C ASP A 65 2.88 -16.60 26.32
N CYS A 66 2.80 -15.46 25.64
CA CYS A 66 3.55 -15.17 24.41
C CYS A 66 5.08 -15.22 24.59
N VAL A 67 5.61 -14.93 25.79
CA VAL A 67 7.05 -14.99 26.09
C VAL A 67 7.53 -16.43 26.06
N ASN A 68 6.74 -17.36 26.59
CA ASN A 68 7.12 -18.77 26.70
C ASN A 68 7.14 -19.50 25.36
N VAL A 69 6.35 -19.03 24.39
CA VAL A 69 6.17 -19.72 23.09
C VAL A 69 6.92 -19.07 21.94
N CYS A 70 7.50 -17.88 22.12
CA CYS A 70 8.16 -17.14 21.04
C CYS A 70 9.62 -17.58 20.86
N PRO A 71 9.95 -18.35 19.80
CA PRO A 71 11.29 -18.85 19.58
C PRO A 71 12.30 -17.73 19.23
N ALA A 72 11.81 -16.61 18.70
CA ALA A 72 12.64 -15.44 18.35
C ALA A 72 12.95 -14.56 19.58
N GLY A 73 12.32 -14.81 20.72
CA GLY A 73 12.54 -14.02 21.94
C GLY A 73 12.11 -12.55 21.82
N VAL A 74 11.15 -12.25 20.95
CA VAL A 74 10.61 -10.89 20.69
C VAL A 74 9.79 -10.37 21.86
N HIS A 75 9.16 -11.24 22.64
CA HIS A 75 8.37 -10.84 23.81
C HIS A 75 9.17 -11.00 25.09
N TYR A 76 9.02 -10.05 26.02
CA TYR A 76 9.58 -10.16 27.36
C TYR A 76 8.64 -9.51 28.38
N ARG A 77 8.91 -9.75 29.66
CA ARG A 77 8.24 -9.06 30.76
C ARG A 77 9.26 -8.32 31.61
N ALA A 78 8.87 -7.14 32.07
CA ALA A 78 9.66 -6.34 33.00
C ALA A 78 8.72 -5.64 34.00
N GLU A 79 9.25 -5.26 35.15
CA GLU A 79 8.50 -4.48 36.14
C GLU A 79 8.41 -3.01 35.68
N GLU A 80 7.19 -2.49 35.64
CA GLU A 80 6.91 -1.08 35.38
C GLU A 80 5.83 -0.60 36.36
N ASN A 81 6.13 0.48 37.09
CA ASN A 81 5.25 1.06 38.11
C ASN A 81 4.73 0.03 39.14
N GLY A 82 5.61 -0.87 39.61
CA GLY A 82 5.27 -1.89 40.62
C GLY A 82 4.44 -3.07 40.08
N SER A 83 4.32 -3.22 38.76
CA SER A 83 3.58 -4.33 38.14
C SER A 83 4.37 -4.96 36.99
N MET A 84 4.31 -6.27 36.84
CA MET A 84 4.96 -6.97 35.74
C MET A 84 4.17 -6.78 34.44
N LYS A 85 4.73 -6.00 33.51
CA LYS A 85 4.14 -5.68 32.20
C LYS A 85 4.78 -6.50 31.09
N HIS A 86 4.02 -6.73 30.02
CA HIS A 86 4.48 -7.38 28.79
C HIS A 86 4.95 -6.32 27.79
N PHE A 87 6.06 -6.59 27.11
CA PHE A 87 6.67 -5.73 26.12
C PHE A 87 7.07 -6.51 24.86
N VAL A 88 7.22 -5.79 23.75
CA VAL A 88 7.74 -6.28 22.47
C VAL A 88 9.11 -5.62 22.24
N ASP A 89 10.16 -6.42 22.14
CA ASP A 89 11.51 -5.95 21.79
C ASP A 89 11.59 -5.66 20.29
N ARG A 90 11.55 -4.38 19.94
CA ARG A 90 11.58 -3.89 18.55
C ARG A 90 12.94 -4.07 17.87
N ASN A 91 13.98 -4.49 18.60
CA ASN A 91 15.30 -4.80 18.04
C ASN A 91 15.47 -6.26 17.62
N LYS A 92 14.45 -7.11 17.85
CA LYS A 92 14.47 -8.52 17.46
C LYS A 92 13.49 -8.78 16.33
N ASP A 93 13.96 -9.51 15.33
CA ASP A 93 13.15 -9.85 14.17
C ASP A 93 12.14 -10.96 14.50
N CYS A 94 10.88 -10.70 14.17
CA CYS A 94 9.85 -11.72 14.17
C CYS A 94 10.08 -12.69 12.99
N ILE A 95 10.02 -13.99 13.24
CA ILE A 95 10.17 -15.02 12.20
C ILE A 95 8.83 -15.48 11.61
N GLY A 96 7.71 -14.84 11.95
CA GLY A 96 6.39 -15.16 11.38
C GLY A 96 5.75 -16.47 11.86
N CYS A 97 6.26 -17.08 12.94
CA CYS A 97 5.78 -18.39 13.43
C CYS A 97 4.39 -18.39 14.07
N ARG A 98 3.80 -17.22 14.36
CA ARG A 98 2.44 -17.00 14.90
C ARG A 98 2.07 -17.64 16.24
N LYS A 99 2.95 -18.42 16.86
CA LYS A 99 2.71 -19.04 18.18
C LYS A 99 2.23 -18.05 19.24
N CYS A 100 2.76 -16.82 19.26
CA CYS A 100 2.36 -15.78 20.21
C CYS A 100 0.95 -15.22 19.94
N GLU A 101 0.50 -15.20 18.69
CA GLU A 101 -0.84 -14.78 18.27
C GLU A 101 -1.85 -15.88 18.64
N GLU A 102 -1.52 -17.15 18.40
CA GLU A 102 -2.36 -18.32 18.73
C GLU A 102 -2.67 -18.45 20.23
N VAL A 103 -1.70 -18.20 21.11
CA VAL A 103 -1.90 -18.30 22.56
C VAL A 103 -2.53 -17.04 23.18
N CYS A 104 -2.69 -15.96 22.41
CA CYS A 104 -3.17 -14.68 22.94
C CYS A 104 -4.70 -14.66 23.05
N THR A 105 -5.22 -14.99 24.23
CA THR A 105 -6.68 -15.04 24.49
C THR A 105 -7.40 -13.70 24.36
N GLN A 106 -6.66 -12.58 24.39
CA GLN A 106 -7.22 -11.24 24.27
C GLN A 106 -7.11 -10.66 22.84
N HIS A 107 -6.51 -11.41 21.91
CA HIS A 107 -6.23 -10.93 20.55
C HIS A 107 -5.50 -9.57 20.56
N ALA A 108 -4.51 -9.45 21.45
CA ALA A 108 -3.67 -8.26 21.59
C ALA A 108 -2.47 -8.28 20.64
N LEU A 109 -2.15 -9.43 20.05
CA LEU A 109 -0.98 -9.63 19.18
C LEU A 109 -1.44 -10.08 17.81
N ASP A 110 -1.08 -9.32 16.77
CA ASP A 110 -1.23 -9.75 15.38
C ASP A 110 0.14 -9.85 14.70
N ILE A 111 0.37 -10.89 13.90
CA ILE A 111 1.61 -11.02 13.12
C ILE A 111 1.40 -10.52 11.69
N MET A 112 1.95 -9.35 11.39
CA MET A 112 1.88 -8.73 10.07
C MET A 112 2.91 -9.32 9.12
N GLY A 113 2.41 -9.84 8.01
CA GLY A 113 3.19 -10.58 7.02
C GLY A 113 2.78 -12.05 7.01
N LYS A 114 2.39 -12.56 5.85
CA LYS A 114 2.09 -13.96 5.59
C LYS A 114 2.75 -14.30 4.26
N ASP A 115 3.56 -15.35 4.29
CA ASP A 115 4.07 -15.96 3.07
C ASP A 115 2.92 -16.77 2.46
N VAL A 116 2.65 -16.52 1.19
CA VAL A 116 1.59 -17.16 0.42
C VAL A 116 2.14 -17.58 -0.93
N THR A 117 1.68 -18.73 -1.41
CA THR A 117 1.89 -19.17 -2.79
C THR A 117 0.89 -18.52 -3.74
N VAL A 118 1.15 -18.61 -5.04
CA VAL A 118 0.20 -18.14 -6.06
C VAL A 118 -1.12 -18.92 -5.95
N SER A 119 -1.08 -20.23 -5.77
CA SER A 119 -2.25 -21.10 -5.66
C SER A 119 -3.11 -20.74 -4.45
N GLU A 120 -2.51 -20.59 -3.26
CA GLU A 120 -3.25 -20.17 -2.05
C GLU A 120 -3.94 -18.82 -2.24
N LEU A 121 -3.27 -17.88 -2.91
CA LEU A 121 -3.84 -16.55 -3.13
C LEU A 121 -4.94 -16.58 -4.21
N MET A 122 -4.78 -17.40 -5.25
CA MET A 122 -5.81 -17.63 -6.26
C MET A 122 -7.06 -18.27 -5.65
N GLU A 123 -6.93 -19.21 -4.72
CA GLU A 123 -8.09 -19.76 -3.98
C GLU A 123 -8.89 -18.67 -3.27
N ILE A 124 -8.22 -17.68 -2.66
CA ILE A 124 -8.88 -16.55 -2.00
C ILE A 124 -9.53 -15.61 -3.01
N ILE A 125 -8.82 -15.28 -4.10
CA ILE A 125 -9.30 -14.40 -5.17
C ILE A 125 -10.56 -14.98 -5.82
N MET A 126 -10.57 -16.28 -6.09
CA MET A 126 -11.70 -16.93 -6.77
C MET A 126 -12.99 -16.91 -5.95
N GLN A 127 -12.93 -16.68 -4.64
CA GLN A 127 -14.13 -16.54 -3.80
C GLN A 127 -14.99 -15.33 -4.20
N ASP A 128 -14.41 -14.31 -4.83
CA ASP A 128 -15.12 -13.07 -5.20
C ASP A 128 -15.36 -12.96 -6.73
N TYR A 129 -15.14 -14.04 -7.48
CA TYR A 129 -15.15 -14.05 -8.95
C TYR A 129 -16.45 -13.51 -9.58
N ASP A 130 -17.61 -13.89 -9.03
CA ASP A 130 -18.91 -13.44 -9.53
C ASP A 130 -19.09 -11.93 -9.37
N PHE A 131 -18.50 -11.32 -8.34
CA PHE A 131 -18.51 -9.87 -8.15
C PHE A 131 -17.65 -9.18 -9.20
N TYR A 132 -16.52 -9.76 -9.59
CA TYR A 132 -15.69 -9.22 -10.66
C TYR A 132 -16.45 -9.18 -11.99
N ILE A 133 -17.10 -10.29 -12.37
CA ILE A 133 -17.85 -10.40 -13.64
C ILE A 133 -19.02 -9.42 -13.68
N SER A 134 -19.80 -9.33 -12.60
CA SER A 134 -20.98 -8.46 -12.54
C SER A 134 -20.65 -6.97 -12.50
N SER A 135 -19.52 -6.59 -11.90
CA SER A 135 -19.13 -5.18 -11.74
C SER A 135 -18.12 -4.68 -12.77
N GLY A 136 -17.52 -5.56 -13.58
CA GLY A 136 -16.36 -5.24 -14.40
C GLY A 136 -15.07 -5.03 -13.60
N GLY A 137 -15.06 -5.48 -12.33
CA GLY A 137 -13.93 -5.37 -11.42
C GLY A 137 -12.94 -6.53 -11.53
N GLY A 138 -12.22 -6.83 -10.46
CA GLY A 138 -11.17 -7.85 -10.48
C GLY A 138 -10.21 -7.78 -9.30
N VAL A 139 -8.92 -7.96 -9.56
CA VAL A 139 -7.89 -7.95 -8.51
C VAL A 139 -7.02 -6.71 -8.64
N THR A 140 -6.73 -6.09 -7.49
CA THR A 140 -5.71 -5.05 -7.38
C THR A 140 -4.59 -5.56 -6.49
N ILE A 141 -3.34 -5.28 -6.84
CA ILE A 141 -2.19 -5.51 -5.96
C ILE A 141 -1.56 -4.16 -5.59
N GLY A 142 -1.22 -4.01 -4.32
CA GLY A 142 -0.73 -2.76 -3.76
C GLY A 142 -0.11 -2.96 -2.38
N GLY A 143 -0.45 -2.06 -1.45
CA GLY A 143 0.01 -2.10 -0.05
C GLY A 143 1.27 -1.30 0.19
N GLY A 144 2.43 -1.95 0.24
CA GLY A 144 3.72 -1.27 0.17
C GLY A 144 4.07 -0.91 -1.27
N GLU A 145 5.13 -1.49 -1.80
CA GLU A 145 5.50 -1.42 -3.22
C GLU A 145 5.64 -2.85 -3.76
N MET A 146 4.59 -3.35 -4.42
CA MET A 146 4.57 -4.74 -4.90
C MET A 146 5.71 -5.08 -5.87
N SER A 147 6.33 -4.07 -6.49
CA SER A 147 7.39 -4.29 -7.47
C SER A 147 8.73 -4.62 -6.79
N LEU A 148 8.78 -4.63 -5.46
CA LEU A 148 9.82 -5.31 -4.70
C LEU A 148 9.69 -6.84 -4.74
N GLN A 149 8.53 -7.35 -5.16
CA GLN A 149 8.20 -8.77 -5.30
C GLN A 149 7.65 -9.07 -6.71
N THR A 150 8.27 -8.48 -7.74
CA THR A 150 7.80 -8.52 -9.14
C THR A 150 7.54 -9.93 -9.65
N ASP A 151 8.43 -10.88 -9.40
CA ASP A 151 8.28 -12.24 -9.94
C ASP A 151 7.00 -12.92 -9.44
N PHE A 152 6.70 -12.75 -8.14
CA PHE A 152 5.45 -13.25 -7.55
C PHE A 152 4.22 -12.50 -8.09
N ALA A 153 4.28 -11.17 -8.16
CA ALA A 153 3.19 -10.35 -8.71
C ALA A 153 2.85 -10.72 -10.16
N VAL A 154 3.86 -10.93 -11.01
CA VAL A 154 3.70 -11.35 -12.41
C VAL A 154 3.12 -12.76 -12.49
N ALA A 155 3.61 -13.69 -11.67
CA ALA A 155 3.08 -15.06 -11.64
C ALA A 155 1.60 -15.08 -11.24
N LEU A 156 1.23 -14.36 -10.17
CA LEU A 156 -0.16 -14.22 -9.74
C LEU A 156 -1.05 -13.64 -10.84
N PHE A 157 -0.63 -12.53 -11.45
CA PHE A 157 -1.43 -11.89 -12.50
C PHE A 157 -1.56 -12.74 -13.75
N ARG A 158 -0.57 -13.57 -14.10
CA ARG A 158 -0.74 -14.56 -15.18
C ARG A 158 -1.85 -15.55 -14.88
N GLU A 159 -1.96 -16.04 -13.64
CA GLU A 159 -3.07 -16.93 -13.24
C GLU A 159 -4.42 -16.18 -13.25
N CYS A 160 -4.48 -14.95 -12.74
CA CYS A 160 -5.69 -14.11 -12.86
C CYS A 160 -6.13 -13.96 -14.32
N LYS A 161 -5.20 -13.70 -15.23
CA LYS A 161 -5.48 -13.54 -16.68
C LYS A 161 -6.00 -14.80 -17.33
N LYS A 162 -5.51 -15.99 -16.96
CA LYS A 162 -6.06 -17.27 -17.45
C LYS A 162 -7.53 -17.44 -17.07
N MET A 163 -7.93 -16.88 -15.93
CA MET A 163 -9.30 -16.86 -15.44
C MET A 163 -10.11 -15.65 -15.93
N MET A 164 -9.58 -14.86 -16.88
CA MET A 164 -10.22 -13.66 -17.41
C MET A 164 -10.52 -12.58 -16.35
N ILE A 165 -9.76 -12.57 -15.25
CA ILE A 165 -9.90 -11.58 -14.18
C ILE A 165 -9.16 -10.30 -14.58
N ASN A 166 -9.83 -9.16 -14.43
CA ASN A 166 -9.20 -7.85 -14.64
C ASN A 166 -8.17 -7.56 -13.55
N THR A 167 -7.03 -6.97 -13.93
CA THR A 167 -5.85 -6.81 -13.08
C THR A 167 -5.45 -5.34 -12.97
N ALA A 168 -5.23 -4.85 -11.75
CA ALA A 168 -4.77 -3.49 -11.53
C ALA A 168 -3.60 -3.43 -10.54
N ILE A 169 -2.71 -2.46 -10.71
CA ILE A 169 -1.56 -2.25 -9.81
C ILE A 169 -1.68 -0.88 -9.17
N GLU A 170 -1.58 -0.82 -7.85
CA GLU A 170 -1.22 0.39 -7.11
C GLU A 170 0.29 0.43 -6.91
N THR A 171 0.93 1.52 -7.34
CA THR A 171 2.38 1.63 -7.28
C THR A 171 2.82 3.07 -7.06
N GLN A 172 3.92 3.22 -6.33
CA GLN A 172 4.64 4.48 -6.17
C GLN A 172 5.87 4.58 -7.08
N GLY A 173 6.08 3.61 -7.97
CA GLY A 173 6.95 3.79 -9.13
C GLY A 173 8.45 3.60 -8.87
N THR A 174 8.87 3.18 -7.67
CA THR A 174 10.27 3.36 -7.22
C THR A 174 11.25 2.27 -7.61
N THR A 175 10.80 1.11 -8.09
CA THR A 175 11.74 0.04 -8.45
C THR A 175 12.31 0.23 -9.86
N SER A 176 13.12 -0.74 -10.32
CA SER A 176 13.77 -0.65 -11.62
C SER A 176 12.75 -0.66 -12.77
N LEU A 177 13.11 -0.03 -13.89
CA LEU A 177 12.26 -0.08 -15.10
C LEU A 177 12.01 -1.53 -15.57
N ALA A 178 12.98 -2.42 -15.38
CA ALA A 178 12.85 -3.84 -15.72
C ALA A 178 11.68 -4.52 -14.99
N ASN A 179 11.34 -4.07 -13.78
CA ASN A 179 10.20 -4.60 -13.04
C ASN A 179 8.88 -4.19 -13.72
N TYR A 180 8.75 -2.91 -14.11
CA TYR A 180 7.56 -2.42 -14.82
C TYR A 180 7.41 -3.02 -16.22
N GLN A 181 8.53 -3.31 -16.90
CA GLN A 181 8.52 -4.03 -18.18
C GLN A 181 7.94 -5.44 -18.07
N GLN A 182 8.12 -6.11 -16.94
CA GLN A 182 7.54 -7.43 -16.69
C GLN A 182 6.07 -7.35 -16.23
N LEU A 183 5.69 -6.29 -15.50
CA LEU A 183 4.34 -6.09 -14.98
C LEU A 183 3.35 -5.60 -16.04
N ALA A 184 3.80 -4.76 -16.99
CA ALA A 184 2.92 -4.12 -17.97
C ALA A 184 2.14 -5.12 -18.85
N PRO A 185 2.71 -6.24 -19.35
CA PRO A 185 1.96 -7.21 -20.15
C PRO A 185 0.83 -7.94 -19.39
N VAL A 186 0.89 -7.97 -18.06
CA VAL A 186 -0.04 -8.73 -17.21
C VAL A 186 -0.98 -7.84 -16.40
N THR A 187 -0.98 -6.53 -16.66
CA THR A 187 -1.75 -5.53 -15.92
C THR A 187 -2.69 -4.79 -16.86
N ASP A 188 -3.97 -4.69 -16.51
CA ASP A 188 -4.94 -3.91 -17.29
C ASP A 188 -4.88 -2.41 -17.00
N THR A 189 -4.69 -2.05 -15.72
CA THR A 189 -4.70 -0.66 -15.27
C THR A 189 -3.65 -0.39 -14.21
N PHE A 190 -2.87 0.67 -14.37
CA PHE A 190 -1.96 1.18 -13.35
C PHE A 190 -2.59 2.37 -12.62
N LEU A 191 -2.69 2.26 -11.30
CA LEU A 191 -2.99 3.32 -10.34
C LEU A 191 -1.65 3.86 -9.84
N PHE A 192 -1.14 4.91 -10.48
CA PHE A 192 0.25 5.35 -10.33
C PHE A 192 0.34 6.62 -9.48
N ASP A 193 1.02 6.54 -8.34
CA ASP A 193 1.14 7.67 -7.42
C ASP A 193 2.20 8.70 -7.86
N ILE A 194 1.79 9.96 -7.95
CA ILE A 194 2.69 11.13 -7.93
C ILE A 194 2.47 11.84 -6.60
N LYS A 195 3.44 11.69 -5.68
CA LYS A 195 3.33 12.24 -4.33
C LYS A 195 3.91 13.64 -4.20
N GLN A 196 4.88 13.98 -5.05
CA GLN A 196 5.52 15.30 -5.13
C GLN A 196 6.26 15.40 -6.47
N ILE A 197 6.02 16.47 -7.24
CA ILE A 197 6.57 16.64 -8.59
C ILE A 197 8.01 17.19 -8.57
N ASN A 198 8.38 17.98 -7.55
CA ASN A 198 9.74 18.46 -7.38
C ASN A 198 10.61 17.37 -6.71
N SER A 199 11.69 16.94 -7.37
CA SER A 199 12.49 15.81 -6.89
C SER A 199 13.21 16.08 -5.56
N GLU A 200 13.72 17.29 -5.34
CA GLU A 200 14.39 17.64 -4.08
C GLU A 200 13.40 17.65 -2.91
N GLN A 201 12.19 18.19 -3.11
CA GLN A 201 11.12 18.11 -2.12
C GLN A 201 10.66 16.67 -1.89
N HIS A 202 10.56 15.86 -2.95
CA HIS A 202 10.20 14.45 -2.84
C HIS A 202 11.25 13.69 -2.01
N LYS A 203 12.54 13.94 -2.25
CA LYS A 203 13.64 13.34 -1.49
C LYS A 203 13.65 13.77 -0.03
N ALA A 204 13.51 15.07 0.22
CA ALA A 204 13.47 15.61 1.58
C ALA A 204 12.31 15.02 2.41
N MET A 205 11.17 14.78 1.77
CA MET A 205 9.94 14.33 2.43
C MET A 205 9.80 12.81 2.51
N LEU A 206 10.24 12.07 1.49
CA LEU A 206 9.94 10.65 1.30
C LEU A 206 11.19 9.75 1.29
N GLY A 207 12.38 10.36 1.27
CA GLY A 207 13.69 9.70 1.35
C GLY A 207 14.39 9.44 0.01
N ILE A 208 13.68 9.54 -1.12
CA ILE A 208 14.21 9.24 -2.47
C ILE A 208 13.74 10.33 -3.44
N GLY A 209 14.54 10.68 -4.47
CA GLY A 209 14.09 11.55 -5.57
C GLY A 209 13.07 10.88 -6.49
N ASN A 210 12.39 11.64 -7.34
CA ASN A 210 11.31 11.13 -8.21
C ASN A 210 11.74 10.87 -9.66
N GLU A 211 13.02 10.96 -10.01
CA GLU A 211 13.51 10.78 -11.38
C GLU A 211 13.21 9.38 -11.92
N GLY A 212 13.48 8.36 -11.10
CA GLY A 212 13.18 6.97 -11.46
C GLY A 212 11.68 6.70 -11.59
N ILE A 213 10.89 7.32 -10.71
CA ILE A 213 9.42 7.25 -10.70
C ILE A 213 8.88 7.84 -12.01
N ARG A 214 9.32 9.04 -12.38
CA ARG A 214 8.93 9.72 -13.63
C ARG A 214 9.33 8.90 -14.84
N ARG A 215 10.56 8.38 -14.90
CA ARG A 215 11.01 7.49 -15.97
C ARG A 215 10.09 6.28 -16.15
N ASN A 216 9.70 5.63 -15.04
CA ASN A 216 8.85 4.44 -15.10
C ASN A 216 7.42 4.79 -15.56
N LEU A 217 6.85 5.90 -15.08
CA LEU A 217 5.56 6.40 -15.55
C LEU A 217 5.57 6.77 -17.03
N GLU A 218 6.58 7.53 -17.47
CA GLU A 218 6.73 7.91 -18.88
C GLU A 218 6.82 6.68 -19.79
N TRP A 219 7.60 5.67 -19.39
CA TRP A 219 7.69 4.42 -20.14
C TRP A 219 6.36 3.67 -20.20
N LEU A 220 5.61 3.57 -19.09
CA LEU A 220 4.29 2.93 -19.09
C LEU A 220 3.31 3.63 -20.06
N VAL A 221 3.36 4.96 -20.09
CA VAL A 221 2.52 5.75 -21.00
C VAL A 221 2.93 5.51 -22.46
N ASP A 222 4.23 5.54 -22.76
CA ASP A 222 4.73 5.26 -24.13
C ASP A 222 4.48 3.81 -24.57
N TYR A 223 4.46 2.86 -23.63
CA TYR A 223 4.06 1.46 -23.88
C TYR A 223 2.57 1.32 -24.21
N GLY A 224 1.76 2.33 -23.91
CA GLY A 224 0.31 2.31 -24.12
C GLY A 224 -0.48 1.69 -22.97
N ALA A 225 0.11 1.57 -21.78
CA ALA A 225 -0.61 1.10 -20.60
C ALA A 225 -1.74 2.06 -20.23
N LYS A 226 -2.85 1.54 -19.71
CA LYS A 226 -3.91 2.37 -19.11
C LYS A 226 -3.42 2.84 -17.75
N VAL A 227 -3.33 4.15 -17.56
CA VAL A 227 -2.85 4.76 -16.32
C VAL A 227 -3.91 5.68 -15.74
N ILE A 228 -4.14 5.58 -14.44
CA ILE A 228 -4.81 6.58 -13.62
C ILE A 228 -3.75 7.13 -12.69
N VAL A 229 -3.47 8.42 -12.79
CA VAL A 229 -2.51 9.05 -11.89
C VAL A 229 -3.23 9.38 -10.59
N ARG A 230 -2.56 9.13 -9.45
CA ARG A 230 -3.09 9.42 -8.13
C ARG A 230 -2.17 10.40 -7.43
N MET A 231 -2.73 11.40 -6.75
CA MET A 231 -1.96 12.32 -5.93
C MET A 231 -2.63 12.45 -4.57
N PRO A 232 -2.03 11.92 -3.50
CA PRO A 232 -2.52 12.20 -2.16
C PRO A 232 -2.26 13.67 -1.82
N LEU A 233 -3.21 14.31 -1.15
CA LEU A 233 -3.16 15.71 -0.72
C LEU A 233 -3.09 15.77 0.81
N ILE A 234 -1.96 16.25 1.33
CA ILE A 234 -1.67 16.34 2.76
C ILE A 234 -1.29 17.78 3.07
N ARG A 235 -2.14 18.43 3.87
CA ARG A 235 -1.96 19.84 4.23
C ARG A 235 -0.61 20.11 4.87
N GLY A 236 0.13 21.06 4.29
CA GLY A 236 1.43 21.50 4.79
C GLY A 236 2.59 20.60 4.37
N TYR A 237 2.33 19.56 3.56
CA TYR A 237 3.37 18.66 3.05
C TYR A 237 3.50 18.77 1.54
N ASN A 238 2.45 18.40 0.79
CA ASN A 238 2.51 18.31 -0.67
C ASN A 238 1.34 19.00 -1.39
N ASP A 239 0.65 19.92 -0.70
CA ASP A 239 -0.56 20.58 -1.19
C ASP A 239 -0.36 22.06 -1.56
N SER A 240 0.88 22.53 -1.68
CA SER A 240 1.14 23.85 -2.25
C SER A 240 0.60 23.92 -3.68
N TRP A 241 0.13 25.09 -4.09
CA TRP A 241 -0.35 25.30 -5.46
C TRP A 241 0.68 24.87 -6.51
N ASP A 242 1.96 25.20 -6.33
CA ASP A 242 3.03 24.80 -7.26
C ASP A 242 3.18 23.28 -7.38
N ALA A 243 3.05 22.54 -6.27
CA ALA A 243 3.13 21.08 -6.29
C ALA A 243 1.92 20.48 -7.03
N ILE A 244 0.72 20.98 -6.74
CA ILE A 244 -0.54 20.52 -7.34
C ILE A 244 -0.57 20.84 -8.84
N THR A 245 -0.37 22.11 -9.23
CA THR A 245 -0.42 22.52 -10.63
C THR A 245 0.73 21.91 -11.43
N GLY A 246 1.93 21.85 -10.85
CA GLY A 246 3.09 21.21 -11.48
C GLY A 246 2.84 19.72 -11.77
N ALA A 247 2.20 18.99 -10.85
CA ALA A 247 1.82 17.60 -11.08
C ALA A 247 0.75 17.49 -12.19
N ILE A 248 -0.30 18.31 -12.15
CA ILE A 248 -1.37 18.31 -13.15
C ILE A 248 -0.81 18.61 -14.55
N GLU A 249 -0.01 19.68 -14.70
CA GLU A 249 0.58 20.07 -15.98
C GLU A 249 1.52 19.00 -16.52
N TYR A 250 2.30 18.37 -15.65
CA TYR A 250 3.17 17.26 -16.03
C TYR A 250 2.34 16.09 -16.59
N VAL A 251 1.27 15.71 -15.90
CA VAL A 251 0.39 14.62 -16.34
C VAL A 251 -0.35 14.99 -17.64
N GLN A 252 -0.86 16.20 -17.79
CA GLN A 252 -1.51 16.66 -19.02
C GLN A 252 -0.56 16.62 -20.23
N LYS A 253 0.71 17.00 -20.04
CA LYS A 253 1.74 16.88 -21.10
C LYS A 253 1.97 15.42 -21.47
N LEU A 254 2.04 14.54 -20.48
CA LEU A 254 2.27 13.12 -20.70
C LEU A 254 1.07 12.42 -21.34
N ALA A 255 -0.16 12.81 -21.00
CA ALA A 255 -1.40 12.28 -21.55
C ALA A 255 -1.53 12.50 -23.08
N LYS A 256 -0.79 13.46 -23.65
CA LYS A 256 -0.73 13.66 -25.11
C LYS A 256 0.01 12.53 -25.85
N ARG A 257 0.76 11.69 -25.13
CA ARG A 257 1.61 10.62 -25.68
C ARG A 257 1.03 9.22 -25.52
N GLY A 258 0.04 9.04 -24.64
CA GLY A 258 -0.49 7.72 -24.33
C GLY A 258 -1.75 7.76 -23.46
N ASN A 259 -2.04 6.66 -22.79
CA ASN A 259 -3.38 6.42 -22.24
C ASN A 259 -3.48 6.73 -20.73
N ILE A 260 -3.43 8.02 -20.39
CA ILE A 260 -3.78 8.48 -19.04
C ILE A 260 -5.27 8.82 -19.00
N LEU A 261 -6.03 8.09 -18.18
CA LEU A 261 -7.48 8.19 -18.11
C LEU A 261 -7.96 9.41 -17.32
N ARG A 262 -7.31 9.68 -16.17
CA ARG A 262 -7.67 10.75 -15.24
C ARG A 262 -6.61 10.95 -14.16
N ILE A 263 -6.78 12.00 -13.35
CA ILE A 263 -6.06 12.22 -12.09
C ILE A 263 -7.03 12.07 -10.92
N ASP A 264 -6.74 11.17 -9.99
CA ASP A 264 -7.48 11.02 -8.74
C ASP A 264 -6.71 11.72 -7.60
N MET A 265 -7.27 12.82 -7.09
CA MET A 265 -6.76 13.58 -5.94
C MET A 265 -7.31 12.96 -4.65
N LEU A 266 -6.44 12.55 -3.73
CA LEU A 266 -6.82 11.78 -2.54
C LEU A 266 -6.56 12.61 -1.26
N PRO A 267 -7.57 13.29 -0.69
CA PRO A 267 -7.42 13.98 0.58
C PRO A 267 -6.97 13.04 1.69
N TYR A 268 -6.13 13.55 2.58
CA TYR A 268 -5.67 12.83 3.75
C TYR A 268 -6.80 12.24 4.59
N HIS A 269 -6.58 11.05 5.15
CA HIS A 269 -7.42 10.41 6.15
C HIS A 269 -6.58 9.87 7.32
N GLN A 270 -7.16 9.78 8.53
CA GLN A 270 -6.43 9.38 9.75
C GLN A 270 -6.33 7.86 10.00
N LEU A 271 -6.74 7.02 9.05
CA LEU A 271 -6.88 5.55 9.23
C LEU A 271 -5.60 4.83 9.69
N GLY A 272 -4.41 5.40 9.43
CA GLY A 272 -3.13 4.77 9.80
C GLY A 272 -2.70 4.93 11.25
N ARG A 273 -3.18 5.94 12.00
CA ARG A 273 -2.58 6.36 13.28
C ARG A 273 -2.50 5.24 14.33
N LYS A 274 -3.59 4.50 14.53
CA LYS A 274 -3.63 3.36 15.48
C LYS A 274 -2.62 2.26 15.12
N LYS A 275 -2.25 2.12 13.85
CA LYS A 275 -1.29 1.10 13.42
C LYS A 275 0.14 1.44 13.84
N TYR A 276 0.50 2.74 13.86
CA TYR A 276 1.77 3.22 14.39
C TYR A 276 1.90 2.93 15.88
N GLU A 277 0.85 3.23 16.65
CA GLU A 277 0.79 2.92 18.09
C GLU A 277 1.03 1.42 18.34
N ARG A 278 0.41 0.55 17.55
CA ARG A 278 0.59 -0.91 17.68
C ARG A 278 1.98 -1.40 17.27
N LEU A 279 2.73 -0.61 16.51
CA LEU A 279 4.11 -0.92 16.11
C LEU A 279 5.14 -0.22 17.01
N ASP A 280 4.70 0.49 18.06
CA ASP A 280 5.56 1.37 18.88
C ASP A 280 6.34 2.39 18.04
N MET A 281 5.72 2.84 16.96
CA MET A 281 6.29 3.84 16.06
C MET A 281 5.63 5.20 16.35
N PRO A 282 6.41 6.29 16.47
CA PRO A 282 5.83 7.62 16.53
C PRO A 282 5.16 7.94 15.19
N TYR A 283 3.92 8.47 15.24
CA TYR A 283 3.28 8.96 14.02
C TYR A 283 3.97 10.26 13.57
N PRO A 284 4.50 10.35 12.33
CA PRO A 284 5.34 11.49 11.92
C PRO A 284 4.61 12.84 11.90
N ILE A 285 3.30 12.83 11.65
CA ILE A 285 2.51 14.05 11.50
C ILE A 285 1.94 14.47 12.86
N THR A 286 2.29 15.68 13.31
CA THR A 286 1.89 16.23 14.61
C THR A 286 0.73 17.22 14.55
N GLN A 287 0.53 17.88 13.41
CA GLN A 287 -0.60 18.80 13.15
C GLN A 287 -1.67 18.08 12.35
N ASP A 288 -2.95 18.43 12.52
CA ASP A 288 -4.03 17.82 11.73
C ASP A 288 -3.92 18.26 10.26
N PRO A 289 -3.61 17.35 9.31
CA PRO A 289 -3.44 17.72 7.93
C PRO A 289 -4.74 17.56 7.12
N SER A 290 -5.87 17.35 7.80
CA SER A 290 -7.18 17.13 7.17
C SER A 290 -7.71 18.40 6.50
N TYR A 291 -8.62 18.21 5.54
CA TYR A 291 -9.36 19.29 4.90
C TYR A 291 -10.78 19.36 5.45
N THR A 292 -11.29 20.57 5.59
CA THR A 292 -12.71 20.80 5.84
C THR A 292 -13.51 20.56 4.56
N PRO A 293 -14.82 20.27 4.65
CA PRO A 293 -15.68 20.12 3.47
C PRO A 293 -15.62 21.34 2.53
N ASP A 294 -15.64 22.57 3.07
CA ASP A 294 -15.58 23.79 2.28
C ASP A 294 -14.26 23.93 1.49
N GLU A 295 -13.15 23.47 2.05
CA GLU A 295 -11.84 23.48 1.37
C GLU A 295 -11.79 22.44 0.26
N LEU A 296 -12.38 21.26 0.48
CA LEU A 296 -12.54 20.24 -0.55
C LEU A 296 -13.40 20.75 -1.71
N ASP A 297 -14.49 21.45 -1.43
CA ASP A 297 -15.36 22.04 -2.47
C ASP A 297 -14.62 23.12 -3.29
N ARG A 298 -13.74 23.91 -2.63
CA ARG A 298 -12.86 24.87 -3.33
C ARG A 298 -11.85 24.18 -4.22
N LEU A 299 -11.20 23.11 -3.73
CA LEU A 299 -10.27 22.30 -4.53
C LEU A 299 -10.96 21.68 -5.74
N GLU A 300 -12.16 21.12 -5.56
CA GLU A 300 -12.94 20.56 -6.66
C GLU A 300 -13.31 21.62 -7.70
N THR A 301 -13.70 22.81 -7.26
CA THR A 301 -13.97 23.96 -8.16
C THR A 301 -12.72 24.37 -8.91
N PHE A 302 -11.56 24.38 -8.25
CA PHE A 302 -10.28 24.66 -8.89
C PHE A 302 -9.90 23.62 -9.94
N PHE A 303 -10.07 22.33 -9.66
CA PHE A 303 -9.74 21.26 -10.62
C PHE A 303 -10.58 21.32 -11.90
N LYS A 304 -11.83 21.80 -11.82
CA LYS A 304 -12.71 22.03 -12.99
C LYS A 304 -12.18 23.08 -13.98
N GLN A 305 -11.15 23.86 -13.62
CA GLN A 305 -10.52 24.84 -14.50
C GLN A 305 -9.54 24.20 -15.50
N PHE A 306 -9.10 22.97 -15.25
CA PHE A 306 -8.19 22.25 -16.13
C PHE A 306 -8.98 21.45 -17.18
N ASP A 307 -8.50 21.46 -18.42
CA ASP A 307 -9.03 20.61 -19.49
C ASP A 307 -8.47 19.17 -19.35
N PHE A 308 -8.83 18.49 -18.27
CA PHE A 308 -8.48 17.11 -17.97
C PHE A 308 -9.46 16.51 -16.94
N ASP A 309 -9.72 15.20 -16.98
CA ASP A 309 -10.53 14.54 -15.94
C ASP A 309 -9.72 14.48 -14.64
N ILE A 310 -10.06 15.34 -13.69
CA ILE A 310 -9.46 15.40 -12.35
C ILE A 310 -10.57 15.21 -11.33
N ARG A 311 -10.45 14.15 -10.52
CA ARG A 311 -11.47 13.75 -9.55
C ARG A 311 -10.95 13.88 -8.14
N LEU A 312 -11.72 14.55 -7.29
CA LEU A 312 -11.48 14.55 -5.86
C LEU A 312 -12.15 13.31 -5.25
N VAL A 313 -11.35 12.36 -4.77
CA VAL A 313 -11.88 11.13 -4.16
C VAL A 313 -12.28 11.43 -2.72
N ARG A 314 -13.57 11.33 -2.40
CA ARG A 314 -14.08 11.47 -1.04
C ARG A 314 -14.33 10.09 -0.45
N HIS A 315 -13.67 9.81 0.68
CA HIS A 315 -13.88 8.61 1.51
C HIS A 315 -15.01 8.84 2.52
#